data_AF-A0A1J0PJW5-F1
#
_entry.id   AF-A0A1J0PJW5-F1
#
_cell.length_a   1.000
_cell.length_b   1.000
_cell.length_c   1.000
_cell.angle_alpha   90.00
_cell.angle_beta   90.00
_cell.angle_gamma   90.00
#
_symmetry.space_group_name_H-M   'P 1'
#
loop_
_entity.id
_entity.type
_entity.pdbx_description
1 polymer ?
#
loop_
_entity_poly.entity_id
_entity_poly.type
_entity_poly.pdbx_seq_one_letter_code
_entity_poly.pdbx_strand_id
1 'polypeptide(L)'
;MVKAVVVLSTSEGVSGTVHFQQEDDGPTTVTGSLKGLKPGNHGFHVHALGDTTNGCMSTGPHFNPAGKEHGAPDDENRHAGDLGNVTVGED
;
A
#
# COMPACT_ATOMS: atom_id res chain seq x y z
N MET A 1 5.70 14.04 15.10
CA MET A 1 4.47 13.52 14.45
C MET A 1 4.33 14.01 13.01
N VAL A 2 4.36 13.10 12.03
CA VAL A 2 4.00 13.35 10.62
C VAL A 2 2.80 12.49 10.25
N LYS A 3 1.92 13.01 9.39
CA LYS A 3 0.71 12.32 8.91
C LYS A 3 0.60 12.41 7.40
N ALA A 4 0.09 11.35 6.79
CA ALA A 4 -0.30 11.35 5.38
C ALA A 4 -1.61 10.57 5.20
N VAL A 5 -2.29 10.81 4.07
CA VAL A 5 -3.52 10.12 3.70
C VAL A 5 -3.52 9.83 2.20
N VAL A 6 -4.03 8.65 1.84
CA VAL A 6 -4.28 8.24 0.47
C VAL A 6 -5.75 7.91 0.32
N VAL A 7 -6.39 8.47 -0.70
CA VAL A 7 -7.76 8.14 -1.10
C VAL A 7 -7.68 7.27 -2.35
N LEU A 8 -8.22 6.05 -2.26
CA LEU A 8 -8.24 5.08 -3.34
C LEU A 8 -9.62 5.08 -3.99
N SER A 9 -9.63 5.17 -5.32
CA SER A 9 -10.84 5.05 -6.13
C SER A 9 -10.48 4.42 -7.47
N THR A 10 -11.10 3.30 -7.80
CA THR A 10 -10.91 2.60 -9.07
C THR A 10 -12.19 2.59 -9.90
N SER A 11 -12.07 2.35 -11.21
CA SER A 11 -13.23 2.14 -12.10
C SER A 11 -13.96 0.83 -11.85
N GLU A 12 -13.38 -0.09 -11.08
CA GLU A 12 -13.93 -1.42 -10.78
C GLU A 12 -14.75 -1.46 -9.48
N GLY A 13 -14.98 -0.30 -8.85
CA GLY A 13 -15.78 -0.19 -7.62
C GLY A 13 -14.98 -0.41 -6.33
N VAL A 14 -13.66 -0.62 -6.41
CA VAL A 14 -12.78 -0.64 -5.24
C VAL A 14 -12.51 0.80 -4.81
N SER A 15 -12.73 1.08 -3.52
CA SER A 15 -12.48 2.40 -2.94
C SER A 15 -12.06 2.29 -1.49
N GLY A 16 -11.45 3.36 -0.98
CA GLY A 16 -11.07 3.39 0.43
C GLY A 16 -10.21 4.58 0.81
N THR A 17 -9.84 4.62 2.08
CA THR A 17 -8.92 5.63 2.62
C THR A 17 -7.91 4.94 3.51
N VAL A 18 -6.64 5.28 3.32
CA VAL A 18 -5.51 4.77 4.09
C VAL A 18 -4.77 5.96 4.71
N HIS A 19 -4.49 5.85 6.00
CA HIS A 19 -3.79 6.83 6.82
C HIS A 19 -2.43 6.29 7.22
N PHE A 20 -1.43 7.17 7.18
CA PHE A 20 -0.08 6.93 7.64
C PHE A 20 0.21 7.88 8.78
N GLN A 21 0.81 7.37 9.85
CA GLN A 21 1.19 8.16 11.02
C GLN A 21 2.54 7.70 11.54
N GLN A 22 3.45 8.65 11.74
CA GLN A 22 4.79 8.39 12.27
C GLN A 22 5.07 9.36 13.42
N GLU A 23 5.45 8.81 14.56
CA GLU A 23 5.96 9.59 15.70
C GLU A 23 7.48 9.65 15.64
N ASP A 24 8.03 10.86 15.66
CA ASP A 24 9.46 11.14 15.51
C ASP A 24 10.11 10.26 14.43
N ASP A 25 11.20 9.57 14.75
CA ASP A 25 11.89 8.62 13.87
C ASP A 25 11.44 7.16 14.08
N GLY A 26 10.27 6.97 14.69
CA GLY A 26 9.68 5.66 14.98
C GLY A 26 9.06 4.97 13.76
N PRO A 27 8.43 3.79 13.94
CA PRO A 27 7.74 3.10 12.86
C PRO A 27 6.51 3.87 12.38
N THR A 28 6.22 3.77 11.08
CA THR A 28 4.97 4.28 10.51
C THR A 28 3.84 3.30 10.73
N THR A 29 2.78 3.75 11.41
CA THR A 29 1.52 3.01 11.51
C THR A 29 0.67 3.27 10.28
N VAL A 30 0.20 2.20 9.63
CA VAL A 30 -0.68 2.26 8.45
C VAL A 30 -2.05 1.70 8.84
N THR A 31 -3.10 2.50 8.74
CA THR A 31 -4.48 2.08 9.03
C THR A 31 -5.40 2.52 7.91
N GLY A 32 -6.47 1.79 7.64
CA GLY A 32 -7.38 2.18 6.57
C GLY A 32 -8.63 1.32 6.50
N SER A 33 -9.54 1.74 5.65
CA SER A 33 -10.74 0.99 5.29
C SER A 33 -10.85 0.93 3.78
N LEU A 34 -11.00 -0.27 3.25
CA LEU A 34 -11.19 -0.58 1.84
C LEU A 34 -12.57 -1.23 1.66
N LYS A 35 -13.19 -1.03 0.51
CA LYS A 35 -14.49 -1.60 0.13
C LYS A 35 -14.48 -2.03 -1.32
N GLY A 36 -15.37 -2.97 -1.67
CA GLY A 36 -15.54 -3.47 -3.04
C GLY A 36 -14.50 -4.50 -3.48
N LEU A 37 -13.66 -4.98 -2.56
CA LEU A 37 -12.72 -6.08 -2.80
C LEU A 37 -13.45 -7.42 -2.69
N LYS A 38 -13.03 -8.41 -3.48
CA LYS A 38 -13.51 -9.79 -3.32
C LYS A 38 -12.97 -10.39 -2.01
N PRO A 39 -13.66 -11.38 -1.40
CA PRO A 39 -13.12 -12.10 -0.25
C PRO A 39 -11.76 -12.75 -0.58
N GLY A 40 -10.85 -12.78 0.40
CA GLY A 40 -9.51 -13.34 0.26
C GLY A 40 -8.37 -12.34 0.51
N ASN A 41 -7.16 -12.73 0.10
CA ASN A 41 -5.95 -11.93 0.30
C ASN A 41 -5.66 -11.04 -0.91
N HIS A 42 -5.38 -9.76 -0.65
CA HIS A 42 -5.01 -8.77 -1.66
C HIS A 42 -3.67 -8.15 -1.31
N GLY A 43 -2.72 -8.20 -2.24
CA GLY A 43 -1.41 -7.58 -2.07
C GLY A 43 -1.53 -6.07 -1.87
N PHE A 44 -0.79 -5.53 -0.92
CA PHE A 44 -0.79 -4.11 -0.60
C PHE A 44 0.64 -3.58 -0.61
N HIS A 45 0.87 -2.53 -1.41
CA HIS A 45 2.21 -2.03 -1.66
C HIS A 45 2.23 -0.51 -1.83
N VAL A 46 3.34 0.10 -1.45
CA VAL A 46 3.69 1.47 -1.85
C VAL A 46 4.45 1.41 -3.17
N HIS A 47 3.94 2.07 -4.19
CA HIS A 47 4.60 2.18 -5.49
C HIS A 47 5.61 3.33 -5.49
N ALA A 48 6.57 3.27 -6.43
CA ALA A 48 7.67 4.21 -6.51
C ALA A 48 7.25 5.65 -6.87
N LEU A 49 6.14 5.80 -7.61
CA LEU A 49 5.68 7.07 -8.15
C LEU A 49 4.22 7.35 -7.76
N GLY A 50 3.90 8.62 -7.57
CA GLY A 50 2.53 9.13 -7.38
C GLY A 50 1.86 9.59 -8.68
N ASP A 51 2.36 9.16 -9.85
CA ASP A 51 1.78 9.52 -11.13
C ASP A 51 0.57 8.63 -11.44
N THR A 52 -0.62 9.24 -11.49
CA THR A 52 -1.88 8.57 -11.82
C THR A 52 -2.46 9.03 -13.16
N THR A 53 -1.66 9.66 -14.03
CA THR A 53 -2.12 10.15 -15.35
C THR A 53 -2.55 9.02 -16.29
N ASN A 54 -2.02 7.81 -16.09
CA ASN A 54 -2.46 6.58 -16.76
C ASN A 54 -3.00 5.54 -15.75
N GLY A 55 -3.79 6.02 -14.78
CA GLY A 55 -4.30 5.18 -13.69
C GLY A 55 -3.17 4.57 -12.85
N CYS A 56 -3.35 3.33 -12.39
CA CYS A 56 -2.33 2.63 -11.60
C CYS A 56 -1.11 2.20 -12.44
N MET A 57 -1.17 2.24 -13.77
CA MET A 57 -0.07 1.78 -14.62
C MET A 57 1.13 2.74 -14.60
N SER A 58 0.90 4.03 -14.33
CA SER A 58 1.94 5.05 -14.27
C SER A 58 2.64 5.16 -12.90
N THR A 59 2.19 4.43 -11.87
CA THR A 59 2.80 4.50 -10.53
C THR A 59 4.14 3.77 -10.43
N GLY A 60 4.53 3.03 -11.47
CA GLY A 60 5.80 2.30 -11.53
C GLY A 60 5.81 1.04 -10.65
N PRO A 61 7.00 0.45 -10.38
CA PRO A 61 7.14 -0.75 -9.56
C PRO A 61 6.95 -0.44 -8.06
N HIS A 62 7.13 -1.44 -7.21
CA HIS A 62 7.18 -1.24 -5.76
C HIS A 62 8.32 -0.28 -5.40
N PHE A 63 8.10 0.54 -4.36
CA PHE A 63 9.12 1.44 -3.85
C PHE A 63 10.29 0.62 -3.28
N ASN A 64 11.44 0.68 -3.97
CA ASN A 64 12.61 -0.15 -3.67
C ASN A 64 13.91 0.68 -3.71
N PRO A 65 14.12 1.59 -2.73
CA PRO A 65 15.33 2.40 -2.67
C PRO A 65 16.60 1.58 -2.39
N ALA A 66 16.45 0.38 -1.82
CA ALA A 66 17.56 -0.49 -1.44
C ALA A 66 17.95 -1.51 -2.53
N GLY A 67 17.22 -1.57 -3.65
CA GLY A 67 17.51 -2.51 -4.75
C GLY A 67 17.39 -3.98 -4.36
N LYS A 68 16.50 -4.31 -3.42
CA LYS A 68 16.26 -5.67 -2.91
C LYS A 68 15.28 -6.44 -3.80
N GLU A 69 15.14 -7.74 -3.56
CA GLU A 69 14.07 -8.54 -4.16
C GLU A 69 12.73 -8.31 -3.41
N HIS A 70 11.63 -8.73 -4.02
CA HIS A 70 10.32 -8.70 -3.38
C HIS A 70 10.25 -9.72 -2.23
N GLY A 71 9.60 -9.36 -1.12
CA GLY A 71 9.43 -10.23 0.03
C GLY A 71 8.22 -9.89 0.90
N ALA A 72 7.99 -10.67 1.95
CA ALA A 72 7.00 -10.37 2.98
C ALA A 72 7.47 -9.20 3.88
N PRO A 73 6.56 -8.51 4.60
CA PRO A 73 6.92 -7.35 5.43
C PRO A 73 7.95 -7.63 6.53
N ASP A 74 8.02 -8.88 7.00
CA ASP A 74 8.93 -9.32 8.05
C ASP A 74 10.26 -9.89 7.50
N ASP A 75 10.40 -10.00 6.17
CA ASP A 75 11.62 -10.50 5.56
C ASP A 75 12.73 -9.44 5.57
N GLU A 76 13.97 -9.86 5.81
CA GLU A 76 15.13 -8.96 5.67
C GLU A 76 15.36 -8.56 4.20
N ASN A 77 15.09 -9.47 3.26
CA ASN A 77 15.15 -9.22 1.82
C ASN A 77 13.75 -8.93 1.28
N ARG A 78 13.41 -7.64 1.19
CA ARG A 78 12.13 -7.14 0.67
C ARG A 78 12.27 -5.75 0.10
N HIS A 79 11.30 -5.31 -0.70
CA HIS A 79 11.18 -3.90 -1.04
C HIS A 79 10.69 -3.10 0.18
N ALA A 80 11.07 -1.82 0.26
CA ALA A 80 10.56 -0.93 1.29
C ALA A 80 9.03 -0.72 1.18
N GLY A 81 8.49 -0.82 -0.03
CA GLY A 81 7.06 -0.72 -0.31
C GLY A 81 6.25 -2.00 -0.06
N ASP A 82 6.87 -3.12 0.34
CA ASP A 82 6.14 -4.38 0.54
C ASP A 82 5.36 -4.36 1.87
N LEU A 83 4.03 -4.31 1.82
CA LEU A 83 3.16 -4.30 3.01
C LEU A 83 2.34 -5.59 3.18
N GLY A 84 2.64 -6.62 2.39
CA GLY A 84 2.03 -7.94 2.51
C GLY A 84 0.62 -7.98 1.95
N ASN A 85 -0.30 -8.63 2.65
CA ASN A 85 -1.69 -8.77 2.22
C ASN A 85 -2.66 -8.10 3.21
N VAL A 86 -3.70 -7.48 2.65
CA VAL A 86 -4.95 -7.20 3.38
C VAL A 86 -5.87 -8.39 3.18
N THR A 87 -6.42 -8.92 4.27
CA THR A 87 -7.41 -9.99 4.24
C THR A 87 -8.82 -9.38 4.25
N VAL A 88 -9.63 -9.76 3.28
CA VAL A 88 -11.02 -9.31 3.11
C VAL A 88 -11.96 -10.48 3.42
N GLY A 89 -12.94 -10.23 4.29
CA GLY A 89 -13.97 -11.20 4.66
C GLY A 89 -15.04 -11.40 3.59
N GLU A 90 -16.07 -12.20 3.90
CA GLU A 90 -17.20 -12.50 3.01
C GLU A 90 -18.37 -11.50 3.13
N ASP A 91 -18.26 -10.56 4.06
CA ASP A 91 -19.29 -9.60 4.51
C ASP A 91 -19.62 -8.46 3.53
#